data_AF-I9QMJ8-F1
#
_entry.id   AF-I9QMJ8-F1
#
_cell.length_a   1.000
_cell.length_b   1.000
_cell.length_c   1.000
_cell.angle_alpha   90.00
_cell.angle_beta   90.00
_cell.angle_gamma   90.00
#
_symmetry.space_group_name_H-M   'P 1'
#
loop_
_entity.id
_entity.type
_entity.pdbx_description
1 polymer ?
#
loop_
_entity_poly.entity_id
_entity_poly.type
_entity_poly.pdbx_seq_one_letter_code
_entity_poly.pdbx_strand_id
1 'polypeptide(L)'
;SYLRGLAASRFDIVDKLGKTYYERENTTSQQSVIFNEVKQIITDFAESNEILQELEKIVNTCHDNAMYKLKEDFPTMKTSDTRLLCYIFVGFSPQVISLFMKDTVANVYARKSRLKSRIKSAKIVNKELFLNLLG
;
A
#
# COMPACT_ATOMS: atom_id res chain seq x y z
N SER A 1 1.08 -18.07 -13.88
CA SER A 1 1.99 -17.71 -12.78
C SER A 1 1.32 -16.65 -11.92
N TYR A 2 1.63 -16.61 -10.62
CA TYR A 2 1.04 -15.68 -9.64
C TYR A 2 1.09 -14.21 -10.09
N LEU A 3 2.22 -13.77 -10.66
CA LEU A 3 2.40 -12.43 -11.22
C LEU A 3 1.41 -12.09 -12.35
N ARG A 4 1.01 -13.06 -13.18
CA ARG A 4 0.01 -12.83 -14.24
C ARG A 4 -1.39 -12.61 -13.67
N GLY A 5 -1.78 -13.38 -12.66
CA GLY A 5 -3.08 -13.21 -11.99
C GLY A 5 -3.16 -11.88 -11.24
N LEU A 6 -2.05 -11.45 -10.64
CA LEU A 6 -1.96 -10.19 -9.94
C LEU A 6 -1.93 -8.97 -10.86
N ALA A 7 -1.28 -9.09 -12.03
CA ALA A 7 -1.36 -8.07 -13.07
C ALA A 7 -2.79 -7.94 -13.62
N ALA A 8 -3.47 -9.06 -13.87
CA ALA A 8 -4.86 -9.06 -14.33
C ALA A 8 -5.79 -8.31 -13.37
N SER A 9 -5.74 -8.60 -12.06
CA SER A 9 -6.59 -7.92 -11.07
C SER A 9 -6.33 -6.41 -10.95
N ARG A 10 -5.10 -5.96 -11.22
CA ARG A 10 -4.75 -4.53 -11.25
C ARG A 10 -5.29 -3.85 -12.51
N PHE A 11 -5.25 -4.53 -13.66
CA PHE A 11 -5.85 -4.01 -14.89
C PHE A 11 -7.38 -3.98 -14.81
N ASP A 12 -8.01 -4.85 -14.01
CA ASP A 12 -9.46 -4.80 -13.78
C ASP A 12 -9.92 -3.48 -13.13
N ILE A 13 -9.12 -2.91 -12.21
CA ILE A 13 -9.44 -1.61 -11.59
C ILE A 13 -9.41 -0.49 -12.64
N VAL A 14 -8.40 -0.50 -13.52
CA VAL A 14 -8.27 0.49 -14.60
C VAL A 14 -9.38 0.31 -15.62
N ASP A 15 -9.70 -0.92 -16.01
CA ASP A 15 -10.79 -1.25 -16.94
C ASP A 15 -12.14 -0.83 -16.36
N LYS A 16 -12.39 -1.09 -15.07
CA LYS A 16 -13.62 -0.67 -14.37
C LYS A 16 -13.77 0.85 -14.36
N LEU A 17 -12.75 1.58 -13.90
CA LEU A 17 -12.78 3.04 -13.89
C LEU A 17 -12.92 3.62 -15.30
N GLY A 18 -12.24 3.01 -16.29
CA GLY A 18 -12.31 3.39 -17.70
C GLY A 18 -13.69 3.18 -18.30
N LYS A 19 -14.37 2.06 -18.02
CA LYS A 19 -15.75 1.80 -18.42
C LYS A 19 -16.73 2.77 -17.78
N THR A 20 -16.63 2.98 -16.46
CA THR A 20 -17.44 3.98 -15.74
C THR A 20 -17.27 5.37 -16.34
N TYR A 21 -16.05 5.71 -16.76
CA TYR A 21 -15.78 6.95 -17.46
C TYR A 21 -16.40 6.99 -18.87
N TYR A 22 -16.21 5.95 -19.69
CA TYR A 22 -16.69 5.93 -21.08
C TYR A 22 -18.21 5.92 -21.23
N GLU A 23 -18.94 5.15 -20.42
CA GLU A 23 -20.38 4.88 -20.63
C GLU A 23 -21.32 6.09 -20.39
N ARG A 24 -20.83 7.21 -19.85
CA ARG A 24 -21.70 8.28 -19.30
C ARG A 24 -21.22 9.71 -19.56
N GLU A 25 -20.64 9.99 -20.72
CA GLU A 25 -20.06 11.31 -21.04
C GLU A 25 -21.00 12.50 -20.71
N ASN A 26 -20.44 13.46 -19.97
CA ASN A 26 -20.91 14.86 -19.78
C ASN A 26 -22.10 15.11 -18.83
N THR A 27 -22.33 14.27 -17.82
CA THR A 27 -23.33 14.57 -16.78
C THR A 27 -22.71 14.77 -15.40
N THR A 28 -23.26 15.68 -14.58
CA THR A 28 -22.89 15.83 -13.15
C THR A 28 -23.04 14.52 -12.37
N SER A 29 -23.95 13.65 -12.83
CA SER A 29 -24.13 12.29 -12.33
C SER A 29 -22.92 11.37 -12.57
N GLN A 30 -22.10 11.61 -13.59
CA GLN A 30 -20.90 10.80 -13.89
C GLN A 30 -19.79 11.08 -12.87
N GLN A 31 -19.54 12.36 -12.57
CA GLN A 31 -18.50 12.78 -11.64
C GLN A 31 -18.73 12.21 -10.24
N SER A 32 -19.99 12.14 -9.78
CA SER A 32 -20.31 11.57 -8.47
C SER A 32 -20.07 10.05 -8.41
N VAL A 33 -20.34 9.31 -9.49
CA VAL A 33 -20.13 7.86 -9.55
C VAL A 33 -18.64 7.53 -9.54
N ILE A 34 -17.84 8.16 -10.41
CA ILE A 34 -16.38 7.97 -10.43
C ILE A 34 -15.77 8.33 -9.08
N PHE A 35 -16.22 9.45 -8.49
CA PHE A 35 -15.75 9.88 -7.18
C PHE A 35 -16.08 8.87 -6.08
N ASN A 36 -17.30 8.32 -6.07
CA ASN A 36 -17.71 7.29 -5.12
C ASN A 36 -16.93 5.98 -5.32
N GLU A 37 -16.62 5.63 -6.57
CA GLU A 37 -15.85 4.45 -6.90
C GLU A 37 -14.39 4.56 -6.44
N VAL A 38 -13.76 5.73 -6.67
CA VAL A 38 -12.43 6.04 -6.11
C VAL A 38 -12.45 6.01 -4.59
N LYS A 39 -13.50 6.56 -3.95
CA LYS A 39 -13.68 6.47 -2.49
C LYS A 39 -13.77 5.02 -2.02
N GLN A 40 -14.51 4.17 -2.73
CA GLN A 40 -14.63 2.76 -2.36
C GLN A 40 -13.27 2.07 -2.44
N ILE A 41 -12.51 2.30 -3.51
CA ILE A 41 -11.14 1.77 -3.64
C ILE A 41 -10.28 2.22 -2.44
N ILE A 42 -10.31 3.52 -2.08
CA ILE A 42 -9.56 4.02 -0.92
C ILE A 42 -9.99 3.32 0.37
N THR A 43 -11.30 3.14 0.59
CA THR A 43 -11.85 2.45 1.75
C THR A 43 -11.40 0.99 1.81
N ASP A 44 -11.45 0.28 0.69
CA ASP A 44 -11.05 -1.12 0.61
C ASP A 44 -9.56 -1.25 0.99
N PHE A 45 -8.69 -0.40 0.46
CA PHE A 45 -7.27 -0.38 0.84
C PHE A 45 -7.03 0.00 2.31
N ALA A 46 -7.90 0.80 2.92
CA ALA A 46 -7.80 1.21 4.31
C ALA A 46 -8.26 0.09 5.28
N GLU A 47 -9.30 -0.65 4.91
CA GLU A 47 -10.09 -1.47 5.84
C GLU A 47 -10.03 -2.98 5.55
N SER A 48 -9.83 -3.41 4.30
CA SER A 48 -9.80 -4.84 3.95
C SER A 48 -8.48 -5.49 4.39
N ASN A 49 -8.61 -6.58 5.16
CA ASN A 49 -7.47 -7.42 5.53
C ASN A 49 -7.02 -8.30 4.36
N GLU A 50 -7.94 -8.69 3.48
CA GLU A 50 -7.66 -9.46 2.27
C GLU A 50 -6.74 -8.67 1.35
N ILE A 51 -7.06 -7.40 1.09
CA ILE A 51 -6.22 -6.51 0.29
C ILE A 51 -4.85 -6.34 0.95
N LEU A 52 -4.78 -6.14 2.27
CA LEU A 52 -3.49 -6.05 2.95
C LEU A 52 -2.65 -7.31 2.76
N GLN A 53 -3.25 -8.50 2.89
CA GLN A 53 -2.54 -9.77 2.67
C GLN A 53 -2.05 -9.91 1.22
N GLU A 54 -2.83 -9.47 0.25
CA GLU A 54 -2.39 -9.43 -1.15
C GLU A 54 -1.19 -8.51 -1.34
N LEU A 55 -1.22 -7.30 -0.75
CA LEU A 55 -0.09 -6.36 -0.79
C LEU A 55 1.17 -6.96 -0.15
N GLU A 56 1.04 -7.64 0.99
CA GLU A 56 2.17 -8.32 1.61
C GLU A 56 2.76 -9.41 0.71
N LYS A 57 1.90 -10.20 0.05
CA LYS A 57 2.35 -11.23 -0.89
C LYS A 57 3.06 -10.62 -2.10
N ILE A 58 2.57 -9.49 -2.63
CA ILE A 58 3.24 -8.75 -3.71
C ILE A 58 4.63 -8.33 -3.26
N VAL A 59 4.74 -7.67 -2.12
CA VAL A 59 6.02 -7.20 -1.59
C VAL A 59 6.96 -8.38 -1.37
N ASN A 60 6.48 -9.49 -0.80
CA ASN A 60 7.31 -10.66 -0.60
C ASN A 60 7.81 -11.28 -1.91
N THR A 61 6.95 -11.29 -2.93
CA THR A 61 7.32 -11.81 -4.26
C THR A 61 8.34 -10.91 -4.97
N CYS A 62 8.18 -9.59 -4.87
CA CYS A 62 8.99 -8.62 -5.60
C CYS A 62 10.27 -8.20 -4.87
N HIS A 63 10.30 -8.32 -3.54
CA HIS A 63 11.35 -7.76 -2.68
C HIS A 63 11.91 -8.80 -1.70
N ASP A 64 12.22 -9.99 -2.20
CA ASP A 64 12.94 -11.03 -1.45
C ASP A 64 12.34 -11.29 -0.05
N ASN A 65 11.02 -11.55 -0.01
CA ASN A 65 10.28 -11.82 1.22
C ASN A 65 10.37 -10.71 2.29
N ALA A 66 10.46 -9.44 1.87
CA ALA A 66 10.66 -8.30 2.77
C ALA A 66 9.63 -8.20 3.91
N MET A 67 8.33 -8.44 3.68
CA MET A 67 7.33 -8.39 4.76
C MET A 67 7.45 -9.56 5.73
N TYR A 68 7.80 -10.75 5.24
CA TYR A 68 8.09 -11.91 6.10
C TYR A 68 9.29 -11.61 7.00
N LYS A 69 10.41 -11.20 6.39
CA LYS A 69 11.65 -10.84 7.11
C LYS A 69 11.44 -9.71 8.11
N LEU A 70 10.61 -8.71 7.76
CA LEU A 70 10.28 -7.59 8.64
C LEU A 70 9.57 -8.07 9.92
N LYS A 71 8.64 -9.03 9.79
CA LYS A 71 7.91 -9.59 10.94
C LYS A 71 8.82 -10.44 11.83
N GLU A 72 9.74 -11.19 11.24
CA GLU A 72 10.76 -11.97 11.98
C GLU A 72 11.76 -11.07 12.72
N ASP A 73 12.28 -10.03 12.05
CA ASP A 73 13.24 -9.08 12.63
C ASP A 73 12.60 -8.15 13.68
N PHE A 74 11.27 -7.95 13.62
CA PHE A 74 10.52 -7.10 14.55
C PHE A 74 9.18 -7.72 14.99
N PRO A 75 9.18 -8.81 15.79
CA PRO A 75 7.96 -9.53 16.17
C PRO A 75 7.00 -8.69 17.02
N THR A 76 7.49 -7.63 17.66
CA THR A 76 6.72 -6.71 18.50
C THR A 76 6.36 -5.40 17.81
N MET A 77 6.57 -5.29 16.48
CA MET A 77 6.17 -4.09 15.74
C MET A 77 4.66 -3.93 15.75
N LYS A 78 4.18 -2.69 15.99
CA LYS A 78 2.76 -2.37 15.94
C LYS A 78 2.20 -2.72 14.54
N THR A 79 1.01 -3.30 14.50
CA THR A 79 0.33 -3.64 13.24
C THR A 79 0.18 -2.43 12.32
N SER A 80 -0.11 -1.25 12.89
CA SER A 80 -0.23 0.00 12.12
C SER A 80 1.09 0.46 11.47
N ASP A 81 2.23 0.16 12.07
CA ASP A 81 3.55 0.46 11.51
C ASP A 81 3.96 -0.58 10.46
N THR A 82 3.64 -1.86 10.70
CA THR A 82 3.81 -2.93 9.71
C THR A 82 3.00 -2.66 8.45
N ARG A 83 1.73 -2.23 8.60
CA ARG A 83 0.86 -1.82 7.48
C ARG A 83 1.42 -0.61 6.73
N LEU A 84 1.92 0.40 7.44
CA LEU A 84 2.58 1.55 6.82
C LEU A 84 3.78 1.13 5.96
N LEU A 85 4.65 0.27 6.51
CA LEU A 85 5.81 -0.24 5.77
C LEU A 85 5.38 -1.06 4.55
N CYS A 86 4.33 -1.87 4.65
CA CYS A 86 3.78 -2.58 3.51
C CYS A 86 3.36 -1.61 2.39
N TYR A 87 2.62 -0.54 2.70
CA TYR A 87 2.23 0.44 1.66
C TYR A 87 3.43 1.16 1.04
N ILE A 88 4.46 1.47 1.84
CA ILE A 88 5.70 2.08 1.34
C ILE A 88 6.43 1.10 0.41
N PHE A 89 6.55 -0.17 0.79
CA PHE A 89 7.26 -1.19 0.01
C PHE A 89 6.54 -1.53 -1.29
N VAL A 90 5.22 -1.40 -1.34
CA VAL A 90 4.45 -1.46 -2.60
C VAL A 90 4.78 -0.27 -3.51
N GLY A 91 5.21 0.86 -2.96
CA GLY A 91 5.57 2.08 -3.70
C GLY A 91 4.49 3.16 -3.72
N PHE A 92 3.50 3.11 -2.82
CA PHE A 92 2.50 4.18 -2.74
C PHE A 92 3.11 5.51 -2.30
N SER A 93 2.59 6.61 -2.86
CA SER A 93 3.00 7.96 -2.46
C SER A 93 2.47 8.32 -1.06
N PRO A 94 3.13 9.24 -0.34
CA PRO A 94 2.68 9.68 0.99
C PRO A 94 1.24 10.23 1.02
N GLN A 95 0.79 10.87 -0.06
CA GLN A 95 -0.58 11.36 -0.19
C GLN A 95 -1.58 10.20 -0.25
N VAL A 96 -1.31 9.18 -1.06
CA VAL A 96 -2.18 8.00 -1.16
C VAL A 96 -2.18 7.21 0.15
N ILE A 97 -1.01 7.03 0.77
CA ILE A 97 -0.90 6.39 2.08
C ILE A 97 -1.71 7.15 3.14
N SER A 98 -1.69 8.49 3.12
CA SER A 98 -2.45 9.29 4.08
C SER A 98 -3.96 9.04 3.97
N LEU A 99 -4.47 8.77 2.76
CA LEU A 99 -5.86 8.39 2.54
C LEU A 99 -6.16 7.02 3.16
N PHE A 100 -5.31 6.02 2.89
CA PHE A 100 -5.49 4.65 3.42
C PHE A 100 -5.41 4.59 4.94
N MET A 101 -4.52 5.39 5.54
CA MET A 101 -4.31 5.39 6.98
C MET A 101 -5.24 6.34 7.74
N LYS A 102 -6.05 7.14 7.02
CA LYS A 102 -6.87 8.22 7.57
C LYS A 102 -6.04 9.16 8.46
N ASP A 103 -4.85 9.50 7.97
CA ASP A 103 -3.84 10.29 8.68
C ASP A 103 -3.40 11.49 7.82
N THR A 104 -2.58 12.38 8.34
CA THR A 104 -2.01 13.49 7.56
C THR A 104 -0.74 13.06 6.83
N VAL A 105 -0.45 13.70 5.68
CA VAL A 105 0.81 13.48 4.95
C VAL A 105 2.03 13.76 5.83
N ALA A 106 1.97 14.79 6.68
CA ALA A 106 3.02 15.12 7.62
C ALA A 106 3.28 13.98 8.62
N ASN A 107 2.22 13.37 9.15
CA ASN A 107 2.34 12.22 10.04
C ASN A 107 2.90 10.98 9.34
N VAL A 108 2.55 10.75 8.07
CA VAL A 108 3.15 9.67 7.25
C VAL A 108 4.66 9.85 7.16
N TYR A 109 5.15 11.06 6.84
CA TYR A 109 6.58 11.35 6.82
C TYR A 109 7.25 11.18 8.19
N ALA A 110 6.62 11.70 9.25
CA ALA A 110 7.16 11.59 10.60
C ALA A 110 7.25 10.13 11.09
N ARG A 111 6.24 9.30 10.77
CA ARG A 111 6.24 7.87 11.07
C ARG A 111 7.28 7.12 10.25
N LYS A 112 7.36 7.37 8.94
CA LYS A 112 8.40 6.80 8.07
C LYS A 112 9.80 7.11 8.60
N SER A 113 10.07 8.36 8.96
CA SER A 113 11.36 8.78 9.50
C SER A 113 11.72 8.04 10.80
N ARG A 114 10.77 7.94 11.74
CA ARG A 114 10.95 7.18 12.99
C ARG A 114 11.24 5.70 12.75
N LEU A 115 10.51 5.06 11.84
CA LEU A 115 10.71 3.66 11.49
C LEU A 115 12.07 3.43 10.82
N LYS A 116 12.48 4.32 9.90
CA LYS A 116 13.82 4.29 9.29
C LYS A 116 14.91 4.39 10.34
N SER A 117 14.77 5.29 11.30
CA SER A 117 15.73 5.44 12.41
C SER A 117 15.80 4.17 13.29
N ARG A 118 14.65 3.60 13.64
CA ARG A 118 14.55 2.34 14.39
C ARG A 118 15.23 1.17 13.66
N ILE A 119 15.05 1.08 12.35
CA ILE A 119 15.69 0.03 11.52
C ILE A 119 17.21 0.25 11.47
N LYS A 120 17.68 1.49 11.30
CA LYS A 120 19.11 1.82 11.30
C LYS A 120 19.80 1.39 12.61
N SER A 121 19.17 1.63 13.75
CA SER A 121 19.76 1.33 15.07
C SER A 121 19.60 -0.13 15.50
N ALA A 122 18.67 -0.89 14.92
CA ALA A 122 18.43 -2.28 15.26
C ALA A 122 19.62 -3.19 14.88
N LYS A 123 19.86 -4.24 15.66
CA LYS A 123 20.82 -5.31 15.34
C LYS A 123 20.09 -6.48 14.68
N ILE A 124 19.76 -6.33 13.40
CA ILE A 124 18.96 -7.28 12.61
C ILE A 124 19.67 -7.61 11.30
N VAL A 125 19.35 -8.76 10.72
CA VAL A 125 20.03 -9.28 9.53
C VAL A 125 19.63 -8.51 8.27
N ASN A 126 18.33 -8.23 8.10
CA ASN A 126 17.80 -7.70 6.83
C ASN A 126 17.75 -6.16 6.79
N LYS A 127 18.61 -5.49 7.56
CA LYS A 127 18.61 -4.01 7.70
C LYS A 127 18.66 -3.29 6.35
N GLU A 128 19.65 -3.62 5.53
CA GLU A 128 19.89 -2.94 4.25
C GLU A 128 18.72 -3.14 3.28
N LEU A 129 18.10 -4.32 3.26
CA LEU A 129 16.89 -4.58 2.47
C LEU A 129 15.79 -3.56 2.80
N PHE A 130 15.48 -3.38 4.09
CA PHE A 130 14.41 -2.46 4.51
C PHE A 130 14.77 -0.99 4.27
N LEU A 131 16.04 -0.61 4.46
CA LEU A 131 16.48 0.77 4.23
C LEU A 131 16.42 1.14 2.75
N ASN A 132 16.78 0.23 1.86
CA ASN A 132 16.67 0.43 0.41
C ASN A 132 15.22 0.61 -0.03
N LEU A 133 14.29 -0.19 0.49
CA LEU A 133 12.87 -0.07 0.19
C LEU A 133 12.23 1.19 0.78
N LEU A 134 12.78 1.72 1.88
CA LEU A 134 12.32 2.96 2.47
C LEU A 134 12.73 4.19 1.66
N GLY A 135 13.84 4.15 0.92
CA GLY A 135 14.46 5.35 0.33
C GLY A 135 15.07 6.24 1.39
#